data_AF-A0AAV5TZK2-F1
#
_entry.id   AF-A0AAV5TZK2-F1
#
_cell.length_a   1.000
_cell.length_b   1.000
_cell.length_c   1.000
_cell.angle_alpha   90.00
_cell.angle_beta   90.00
_cell.angle_gamma   90.00
#
_symmetry.space_group_name_H-M   'P 1'
#
loop_
_entity.id
_entity.type
_entity.pdbx_description
1 polymer ?
#
loop_
_entity_poly.entity_id
_entity_poly.type
_entity_poly.pdbx_seq_one_letter_code
_entity_poly.pdbx_strand_id
1 'polypeptide(L)'
;RPGMTRDLVGSVDGITTMGQISFMDLPDDMLINIFTHLDHPSRFKLRLNRRLNQIQLSVKNKLDVIELKTNSDAYELSVKPSNLLSSIPFRDFDKLELGLRRLVLNTHVNGICIVMGDSNELNTRIIDAFVHFDADKMFLGSFLHQLPRLNSSILLSITQNISHVNFSCKFHSLSTQDLCIIRKTMIESDCKLQYFYADVGNEIREYFAKECFGVTLDDDSTHIHRISDDNSFSHTRSCFQSVEGDVQSTIRRNYLTFEKVITTAHSC
;
A
#
# COMPACT_ATOMS: atom_id res chain seq x y z
N ARG A 1 -55.08 -71.23 19.30
CA ARG A 1 -54.51 -71.14 20.68
C ARG A 1 -53.14 -70.49 20.55
N PRO A 2 -52.71 -69.64 21.49
CA PRO A 2 -53.14 -68.26 21.81
C PRO A 2 -51.97 -67.27 21.51
N GLY A 3 -52.02 -65.94 21.62
CA GLY A 3 -53.02 -65.00 22.13
C GLY A 3 -52.39 -63.61 22.34
N MET A 4 -53.27 -62.60 22.45
CA MET A 4 -53.21 -61.42 23.31
C MET A 4 -52.10 -60.34 23.15
N THR A 5 -52.54 -59.21 22.56
CA THR A 5 -52.58 -57.84 23.13
C THR A 5 -51.44 -57.35 24.01
N ARG A 6 -50.87 -56.19 23.65
CA ARG A 6 -50.96 -54.95 24.46
C ARG A 6 -50.59 -53.72 23.65
N ASP A 7 -51.55 -52.81 23.54
CA ASP A 7 -51.32 -51.38 23.41
C ASP A 7 -50.45 -50.87 24.58
N LEU A 8 -49.68 -49.80 24.33
CA LEU A 8 -49.76 -48.53 25.05
C LEU A 8 -48.43 -47.76 24.93
N VAL A 9 -48.55 -46.57 24.34
CA VAL A 9 -48.04 -45.29 24.89
C VAL A 9 -46.52 -45.15 25.02
N GLY A 10 -46.02 -44.28 24.15
CA GLY A 10 -44.70 -43.66 24.27
C GLY A 10 -44.47 -42.61 23.19
N SER A 11 -45.49 -41.80 22.87
CA SER A 11 -45.26 -40.51 22.21
C SER A 11 -44.41 -39.70 23.19
N VAL A 12 -43.11 -39.63 22.95
CA VAL A 12 -42.23 -38.73 23.68
C VAL A 12 -42.51 -37.35 23.13
N ASP A 13 -43.46 -36.71 23.81
CA ASP A 13 -43.69 -35.29 23.80
C ASP A 13 -42.36 -34.53 23.90
N GLY A 14 -42.20 -33.59 22.96
CA GLY A 14 -41.65 -32.27 23.24
C GLY A 14 -40.43 -32.20 24.15
N ILE A 15 -39.26 -32.60 23.66
CA ILE A 15 -38.06 -31.82 23.99
C ILE A 15 -38.21 -30.51 23.22
N THR A 16 -38.89 -29.56 23.87
CA THR A 16 -38.73 -28.14 23.57
C THR A 16 -37.24 -27.84 23.68
N THR A 17 -36.57 -27.75 22.55
CA THR A 17 -35.25 -27.14 22.45
C THR A 17 -35.40 -25.74 23.02
N MET A 18 -35.00 -25.53 24.27
CA MET A 18 -34.81 -24.19 24.82
C MET A 18 -34.01 -23.42 23.78
N GLY A 19 -34.61 -22.35 23.25
CA GLY A 19 -34.15 -21.64 22.06
C GLY A 19 -32.64 -21.43 22.10
N GLN A 20 -31.92 -22.24 21.33
CA GLN A 20 -30.50 -22.01 21.11
C GLN A 20 -30.43 -20.75 20.26
N ILE A 21 -30.21 -19.62 20.94
CA ILE A 21 -29.83 -18.37 20.28
C ILE A 21 -28.54 -18.68 19.54
N SER A 22 -28.64 -18.74 18.22
CA SER A 22 -27.49 -18.94 17.35
C SER A 22 -26.64 -17.68 17.38
N PHE A 23 -25.33 -17.84 17.18
CA PHE A 23 -24.44 -16.69 16.93
C PHE A 23 -24.97 -15.80 15.79
N MET A 24 -25.67 -16.40 14.82
CA MET A 24 -26.28 -15.69 13.70
C MET A 24 -27.52 -14.87 14.08
N ASP A 25 -28.11 -15.08 15.26
CA ASP A 25 -29.27 -14.32 15.73
C ASP A 25 -28.86 -13.02 16.44
N LEU A 26 -27.55 -12.83 16.68
CA LEU A 26 -27.03 -11.58 17.24
C LEU A 26 -27.25 -10.41 16.28
N PRO A 27 -27.57 -9.21 16.76
CA PRO A 27 -27.65 -8.02 15.91
C PRO A 27 -26.27 -7.60 15.38
N ASP A 28 -26.25 -6.79 14.30
CA ASP A 28 -25.01 -6.45 13.59
C ASP A 28 -24.01 -5.65 14.44
N ASP A 29 -24.48 -4.76 15.31
CA ASP A 29 -23.64 -3.98 16.23
C ASP A 29 -22.91 -4.86 17.25
N MET A 30 -23.59 -5.87 17.79
CA MET A 30 -22.98 -6.87 18.67
C MET A 30 -21.92 -7.69 17.92
N LEU A 31 -22.22 -8.11 16.69
CA LEU A 31 -21.25 -8.82 15.84
C LEU A 31 -20.03 -7.94 15.54
N ILE A 32 -20.23 -6.68 15.14
CA ILE A 32 -19.14 -5.70 14.93
C ILE A 32 -18.26 -5.62 16.18
N ASN A 33 -18.86 -5.50 17.37
CA ASN A 33 -18.14 -5.44 18.62
C ASN A 33 -17.37 -6.73 18.93
N ILE A 34 -17.88 -7.90 18.54
CA ILE A 34 -17.12 -9.14 18.64
C ILE A 34 -15.91 -9.10 17.69
N PHE A 35 -16.10 -8.68 16.44
CA PHE A 35 -15.01 -8.57 15.46
C PHE A 35 -13.90 -7.61 15.89
N THR A 36 -14.20 -6.49 16.57
CA THR A 36 -13.16 -5.55 17.05
C THR A 36 -12.24 -6.18 18.09
N HIS A 37 -12.71 -7.17 18.85
CA HIS A 37 -11.93 -7.86 19.88
C HIS A 37 -11.18 -9.10 19.39
N LEU A 38 -11.46 -9.59 18.17
CA LEU A 38 -10.76 -10.73 17.59
C LEU A 38 -9.39 -10.34 17.01
N ASP A 39 -8.46 -11.27 17.02
CA ASP A 39 -7.21 -11.17 16.26
C ASP A 39 -7.47 -11.35 14.75
N HIS A 40 -6.55 -10.86 13.93
CA HIS A 40 -6.69 -10.89 12.46
C HIS A 40 -7.02 -12.29 11.90
N PRO A 41 -6.32 -13.38 12.27
CA PRO A 41 -6.67 -14.72 11.83
C PRO A 41 -8.12 -15.11 12.14
N SER A 42 -8.60 -14.85 13.36
CA SER A 42 -9.96 -15.25 13.75
C SER A 42 -11.02 -14.42 13.03
N ARG A 43 -10.78 -13.11 12.81
CA ARG A 43 -11.67 -12.27 11.99
C ARG A 43 -11.87 -12.86 10.60
N PHE A 44 -10.79 -13.31 9.96
CA PHE A 44 -10.88 -13.89 8.61
C PHE A 44 -11.56 -15.26 8.58
N LYS A 45 -11.42 -16.07 9.64
CA LYS A 45 -12.08 -17.37 9.76
C LYS A 45 -13.60 -17.26 9.94
N LEU A 46 -14.10 -16.16 10.50
CA LEU A 46 -15.54 -15.94 10.71
C LEU A 46 -16.29 -15.49 9.45
N ARG A 47 -15.65 -15.48 8.28
CA ARG A 47 -16.29 -15.18 6.98
C ARG A 47 -17.12 -16.36 6.45
N LEU A 48 -18.06 -16.85 7.26
CA LEU A 48 -18.85 -18.05 6.98
C LEU A 48 -20.03 -17.79 6.04
N ASN A 49 -20.52 -16.55 5.95
CA ASN A 49 -21.63 -16.17 5.08
C ASN A 49 -21.55 -14.70 4.66
N ARG A 50 -22.44 -14.28 3.76
CA ARG A 50 -22.48 -12.92 3.19
C ARG A 50 -22.61 -11.82 4.25
N ARG A 51 -23.43 -12.04 5.29
CA ARG A 51 -23.67 -11.06 6.36
C ARG A 51 -22.42 -10.86 7.21
N LEU A 52 -21.82 -11.95 7.71
CA LEU A 52 -20.58 -11.87 8.50
C LEU A 52 -19.41 -11.31 7.66
N ASN A 53 -19.36 -11.60 6.36
CA ASN A 53 -18.37 -11.02 5.47
C ASN A 53 -18.54 -9.49 5.33
N GLN A 54 -19.78 -9.00 5.22
CA GLN A 54 -20.05 -7.55 5.18
C GLN A 54 -19.71 -6.85 6.51
N ILE A 55 -20.06 -7.48 7.63
CA ILE A 55 -19.72 -6.98 8.97
C ILE A 55 -18.19 -6.94 9.16
N GLN A 56 -17.47 -7.97 8.73
CA GLN A 56 -16.01 -7.97 8.81
C GLN A 56 -15.41 -6.81 8.01
N LEU A 57 -15.99 -6.45 6.86
CA LEU A 57 -15.54 -5.33 6.03
C LEU A 57 -15.79 -3.96 6.67
N SER A 58 -16.77 -3.81 7.58
CA SER A 58 -17.00 -2.54 8.28
C SER A 58 -16.00 -2.30 9.42
N VAL A 59 -15.33 -3.34 9.89
CA VAL A 59 -14.33 -3.26 10.96
C VAL A 59 -12.96 -2.93 10.38
N LYS A 60 -12.40 -1.78 10.76
CA LYS A 60 -11.06 -1.37 10.34
C LYS A 60 -9.99 -2.31 10.92
N ASN A 61 -9.12 -2.79 10.04
CA ASN A 61 -7.93 -3.54 10.40
C ASN A 61 -6.72 -2.61 10.41
N LYS A 62 -5.79 -2.87 11.31
CA LYS A 62 -4.48 -2.24 11.33
C LYS A 62 -3.43 -3.35 11.23
N LEU A 63 -2.63 -3.30 10.18
CA LEU A 63 -1.49 -4.17 9.97
C LEU A 63 -0.22 -3.36 10.17
N ASP A 64 0.82 -3.98 10.73
CA ASP A 64 2.08 -3.28 10.91
C ASP A 64 2.86 -3.27 9.59
N VAL A 65 3.25 -4.45 9.10
CA VAL A 65 3.99 -4.55 7.83
C VAL A 65 3.42 -5.65 6.95
N ILE A 66 3.22 -5.35 5.67
CA ILE A 66 3.02 -6.36 4.62
C ILE A 66 4.31 -6.42 3.79
N GLU A 67 4.91 -7.60 3.68
CA GLU A 67 6.11 -7.83 2.88
C GLU A 67 5.81 -8.86 1.80
N LEU A 68 6.03 -8.47 0.54
CA LEU A 68 5.91 -9.35 -0.62
C LEU A 68 7.28 -9.49 -1.29
N LYS A 69 7.72 -10.72 -1.49
CA LYS A 69 8.86 -11.05 -2.33
C LYS A 69 8.38 -11.84 -3.52
N THR A 70 8.74 -11.42 -4.73
CA THR A 70 8.45 -12.18 -5.95
C THR A 70 9.74 -12.70 -6.57
N ASN A 71 9.74 -13.98 -6.92
CA ASN A 71 10.75 -14.64 -7.76
C ASN A 71 10.06 -15.14 -9.03
N SER A 72 10.81 -15.62 -10.02
CA SER A 72 10.28 -15.93 -11.36
C SER A 72 9.07 -16.89 -11.35
N ASP A 73 9.00 -17.84 -10.39
CA ASP A 73 7.92 -18.85 -10.31
C ASP A 73 7.10 -18.85 -9.01
N ALA A 74 7.40 -17.96 -8.07
CA ALA A 74 6.79 -18.00 -6.74
C ALA A 74 6.77 -16.62 -6.09
N TYR A 75 5.80 -16.43 -5.19
CA TYR A 75 5.80 -15.30 -4.29
C TYR A 75 5.74 -15.75 -2.83
N GLU A 76 6.33 -14.94 -1.97
CA GLU A 76 6.28 -15.06 -0.52
C GLU A 76 5.62 -13.79 0.03
N LEU A 77 4.45 -13.96 0.64
CA LEU A 77 3.74 -12.89 1.33
C LEU A 77 3.85 -13.11 2.84
N SER A 78 4.26 -12.10 3.58
CA SER A 78 4.27 -12.13 5.05
C SER A 78 3.61 -10.88 5.63
N VAL A 79 3.00 -11.01 6.80
CA VAL A 79 2.31 -9.92 7.50
C VAL A 79 2.78 -9.89 8.96
N LYS A 80 3.22 -8.72 9.45
CA LYS A 80 3.66 -8.47 10.84
C LYS A 80 2.61 -7.62 11.60
N PRO A 81 2.52 -7.70 12.95
CA PRO A 81 3.33 -8.49 13.88
C PRO A 81 2.82 -9.92 14.03
N SER A 82 1.83 -10.32 13.23
CA SER A 82 1.32 -11.67 13.31
C SER A 82 2.48 -12.65 13.15
N ASN A 83 2.72 -13.45 14.17
CA ASN A 83 3.54 -14.67 14.10
C ASN A 83 3.02 -15.68 13.05
N LEU A 84 2.04 -15.28 12.22
CA LEU A 84 1.77 -15.80 10.89
C LEU A 84 2.95 -15.49 9.96
N LEU A 85 4.12 -16.05 10.27
CA LEU A 85 5.14 -16.37 9.27
C LEU A 85 4.57 -17.48 8.38
N SER A 86 3.54 -17.16 7.61
CA SER A 86 3.08 -18.02 6.54
C SER A 86 3.81 -17.55 5.29
N SER A 87 5.10 -17.89 5.19
CA SER A 87 5.77 -17.96 3.89
C SER A 87 5.08 -19.07 3.11
N ILE A 88 3.94 -18.74 2.51
CA ILE A 88 3.22 -19.66 1.67
C ILE A 88 3.74 -19.35 0.28
N PRO A 89 4.59 -20.22 -0.31
CA PRO A 89 4.89 -20.14 -1.72
C PRO A 89 3.59 -20.41 -2.45
N PHE A 90 2.98 -19.34 -2.95
CA PHE A 90 1.77 -19.45 -3.74
C PHE A 90 2.14 -19.36 -5.22
N ARG A 91 1.35 -20.07 -6.03
CA ARG A 91 1.44 -20.03 -7.50
C ARG A 91 0.17 -19.45 -8.15
N ASP A 92 -0.85 -19.18 -7.35
CA ASP A 92 -2.14 -18.66 -7.80
C ASP A 92 -2.18 -17.14 -7.58
N PHE A 93 -1.79 -16.40 -8.62
CA PHE A 93 -1.69 -14.94 -8.59
C PHE A 93 -3.06 -14.26 -8.53
N ASP A 94 -4.07 -14.83 -9.18
CA ASP A 94 -5.42 -14.26 -9.19
C ASP A 94 -6.04 -14.29 -7.78
N LYS A 95 -5.79 -15.35 -7.01
CA LYS A 95 -6.20 -15.41 -5.60
C LYS A 95 -5.49 -14.38 -4.73
N LEU A 96 -4.20 -14.13 -4.97
CA LEU A 96 -3.47 -13.07 -4.26
C LEU A 96 -4.07 -11.72 -4.55
N GLU A 97 -4.19 -11.37 -5.82
CA GLU A 97 -4.71 -10.05 -6.22
C GLU A 97 -6.12 -9.84 -5.64
N LEU A 98 -7.00 -10.83 -5.77
CA LEU A 98 -8.35 -10.77 -5.19
C LEU A 98 -8.32 -10.61 -3.67
N GLY A 99 -7.39 -11.30 -3.00
CA GLY A 99 -7.17 -11.17 -1.56
C GLY A 99 -6.74 -9.76 -1.17
N LEU A 100 -5.74 -9.20 -1.87
CA LEU A 100 -5.22 -7.85 -1.64
C LEU A 100 -6.30 -6.79 -1.88
N ARG A 101 -6.99 -6.84 -3.03
CA ARG A 101 -8.08 -5.90 -3.37
C ARG A 101 -9.20 -5.89 -2.33
N ARG A 102 -9.46 -7.04 -1.69
CA ARG A 102 -10.43 -7.11 -0.60
C ARG A 102 -9.91 -6.51 0.70
N LEU A 103 -8.64 -6.74 1.03
CA LEU A 103 -8.02 -6.19 2.25
C LEU A 103 -7.93 -4.66 2.20
N VAL A 104 -7.65 -4.09 1.03
CA VAL A 104 -7.61 -2.64 0.78
C VAL A 104 -8.82 -1.91 1.34
N LEU A 105 -10.02 -2.49 1.25
CA LEU A 105 -11.29 -1.81 1.57
C LEU A 105 -11.41 -1.37 3.04
N ASN A 106 -10.72 -2.04 3.95
CA ASN A 106 -10.88 -1.79 5.39
C ASN A 106 -9.59 -1.95 6.18
N THR A 107 -8.43 -1.88 5.54
CA THR A 107 -7.15 -2.13 6.19
C THR A 107 -6.21 -0.95 6.04
N HIS A 108 -5.76 -0.43 7.18
CA HIS A 108 -4.63 0.48 7.26
C HIS A 108 -3.34 -0.31 7.49
N VAL A 109 -2.23 0.11 6.86
CA VAL A 109 -0.93 -0.59 6.94
C VAL A 109 0.19 0.39 7.26
N ASN A 110 0.96 0.16 8.33
CA ASN A 110 2.07 1.07 8.66
C ASN A 110 3.20 0.99 7.60
N GLY A 111 3.46 -0.19 7.04
CA GLY A 111 4.50 -0.40 6.03
C GLY A 111 4.16 -1.44 4.98
N ILE A 112 4.39 -1.12 3.72
CA ILE A 112 4.34 -2.06 2.59
C ILE A 112 5.77 -2.18 2.05
N CYS A 113 6.28 -3.41 1.98
CA CYS A 113 7.60 -3.71 1.41
C CYS A 113 7.42 -4.69 0.26
N ILE A 114 7.77 -4.29 -0.96
CA ILE A 114 7.66 -5.15 -2.13
C ILE A 114 9.04 -5.25 -2.75
N VAL A 115 9.56 -6.47 -2.85
CA VAL A 115 10.84 -6.75 -3.50
C VAL A 115 10.59 -7.71 -4.64
N MET A 116 10.87 -7.24 -5.86
CA MET A 116 10.54 -8.00 -7.07
C MET A 116 11.78 -8.59 -7.74
N GLY A 117 11.60 -9.79 -8.27
CA GLY A 117 12.50 -10.39 -9.25
C GLY A 117 12.30 -9.77 -10.63
N ASP A 118 12.14 -10.64 -11.64
CA ASP A 118 11.92 -10.23 -13.03
C ASP A 118 10.62 -9.43 -13.20
N SER A 119 10.67 -8.34 -13.99
CA SER A 119 9.48 -7.58 -14.36
C SER A 119 8.57 -8.40 -15.28
N ASN A 120 7.31 -8.58 -14.85
CA ASN A 120 6.26 -9.21 -15.65
C ASN A 120 4.92 -8.48 -15.42
N GLU A 121 3.91 -8.81 -16.21
CA GLU A 121 2.57 -8.20 -16.10
C GLU A 121 1.91 -8.45 -14.73
N LEU A 122 2.20 -9.60 -14.11
CA LEU A 122 1.68 -9.97 -12.79
C LEU A 122 2.17 -9.00 -11.72
N ASN A 123 3.45 -8.62 -11.76
CA ASN A 123 4.03 -7.64 -10.86
C ASN A 123 3.32 -6.29 -10.97
N THR A 124 2.96 -5.86 -12.19
CA THR A 124 2.17 -4.64 -12.40
C THR A 124 0.81 -4.72 -11.70
N ARG A 125 0.08 -5.82 -11.89
CA ARG A 125 -1.25 -6.04 -11.27
C ARG A 125 -1.17 -6.07 -9.74
N ILE A 126 -0.11 -6.67 -9.20
CA ILE A 126 0.11 -6.72 -7.77
C ILE A 126 0.43 -5.34 -7.20
N ILE A 127 1.32 -4.57 -7.85
CA ILE A 127 1.60 -3.19 -7.43
C ILE A 127 0.32 -2.37 -7.47
N ASP A 128 -0.46 -2.48 -8.55
CA ASP A 128 -1.76 -1.82 -8.65
C ASP A 128 -2.65 -2.15 -7.45
N ALA A 129 -2.74 -3.40 -7.01
CA ALA A 129 -3.48 -3.74 -5.80
C ALA A 129 -2.90 -3.09 -4.53
N PHE A 130 -1.56 -3.01 -4.40
CA PHE A 130 -0.90 -2.44 -3.21
C PHE A 130 -1.04 -0.93 -3.08
N VAL A 131 -1.06 -0.18 -4.19
CA VAL A 131 -1.10 1.29 -4.13
C VAL A 131 -2.45 1.85 -3.66
N HIS A 132 -3.46 0.99 -3.54
CA HIS A 132 -4.78 1.37 -3.02
C HIS A 132 -4.89 1.19 -1.50
N PHE A 133 -3.90 0.59 -0.83
CA PHE A 133 -3.91 0.53 0.63
C PHE A 133 -3.69 1.92 1.24
N ASP A 134 -4.50 2.22 2.26
CA ASP A 134 -4.22 3.33 3.17
C ASP A 134 -2.97 2.98 4.00
N ALA A 135 -1.80 3.53 3.61
CA ALA A 135 -0.52 3.15 4.20
C ALA A 135 0.38 4.33 4.58
N ASP A 136 1.21 4.17 5.60
CA ASP A 136 2.15 5.23 6.00
C ASP A 136 3.42 5.19 5.16
N LYS A 137 3.92 3.98 4.84
CA LYS A 137 5.18 3.78 4.13
C LYS A 137 5.04 2.70 3.06
N MET A 138 5.65 2.95 1.90
CA MET A 138 5.82 1.96 0.84
C MET A 138 7.27 1.94 0.37
N PHE A 139 7.86 0.76 0.36
CA PHE A 139 9.14 0.47 -0.26
C PHE A 139 8.93 -0.46 -1.45
N LEU A 140 9.46 -0.07 -2.60
CA LEU A 140 9.49 -0.90 -3.80
C LEU A 140 10.95 -1.05 -4.24
N GLY A 141 11.41 -2.29 -4.33
CA GLY A 141 12.75 -2.64 -4.78
C GLY A 141 12.72 -3.74 -5.84
N SER A 142 13.80 -3.88 -6.60
CA SER A 142 14.01 -5.01 -7.51
C SER A 142 15.46 -5.48 -7.48
N PHE A 143 15.65 -6.80 -7.54
CA PHE A 143 16.99 -7.41 -7.64
C PHE A 143 17.59 -7.33 -9.04
N LEU A 144 16.75 -7.21 -10.08
CA LEU A 144 17.15 -7.36 -11.48
C LEU A 144 17.05 -6.04 -12.27
N HIS A 145 17.03 -4.91 -11.55
CA HIS A 145 17.11 -3.53 -12.06
C HIS A 145 16.00 -3.06 -13.00
N GLN A 146 14.97 -3.87 -13.26
CA GLN A 146 13.82 -3.45 -14.07
C GLN A 146 12.53 -3.69 -13.28
N LEU A 147 11.79 -2.62 -13.05
CA LEU A 147 10.43 -2.69 -12.53
C LEU A 147 9.38 -2.63 -13.63
N PRO A 148 8.18 -3.17 -13.37
CA PRO A 148 7.03 -2.98 -14.22
C PRO A 148 6.70 -1.50 -14.44
N ARG A 149 6.02 -1.26 -15.55
CA ARG A 149 5.58 0.07 -15.96
C ARG A 149 4.52 0.61 -14.99
N LEU A 150 4.91 1.62 -14.21
CA LEU A 150 3.95 2.42 -13.45
C LEU A 150 3.31 3.43 -14.41
N ASN A 151 1.98 3.40 -14.52
CA ASN A 151 1.23 4.42 -15.25
C ASN A 151 0.87 5.58 -14.31
N SER A 152 0.46 6.72 -14.87
CA SER A 152 0.14 7.90 -14.08
C SER A 152 -1.04 7.69 -13.11
N SER A 153 -1.98 6.79 -13.42
CA SER A 153 -3.07 6.44 -12.49
C SER A 153 -2.53 5.77 -11.22
N ILE A 154 -1.58 4.85 -11.35
CA ILE A 154 -0.94 4.18 -10.21
C ILE A 154 -0.19 5.21 -9.36
N LEU A 155 0.56 6.11 -10.00
CA LEU A 155 1.30 7.16 -9.29
C LEU A 155 0.38 8.12 -8.53
N LEU A 156 -0.78 8.47 -9.10
CA LEU A 156 -1.79 9.27 -8.40
C LEU A 156 -2.43 8.50 -7.24
N SER A 157 -2.72 7.20 -7.39
CA SER A 157 -3.19 6.39 -6.25
C SER A 157 -2.16 6.38 -5.12
N ILE A 158 -0.86 6.30 -5.44
CA ILE A 158 0.21 6.40 -4.45
C ILE A 158 0.16 7.74 -3.72
N THR A 159 0.02 8.87 -4.44
CA THR A 159 0.04 10.19 -3.80
C THR A 159 -1.12 10.39 -2.82
N GLN A 160 -2.26 9.75 -3.07
CA GLN A 160 -3.46 9.85 -2.25
C GLN A 160 -3.48 8.87 -1.06
N ASN A 161 -2.90 7.69 -1.22
CA ASN A 161 -3.06 6.63 -0.22
C ASN A 161 -1.82 6.38 0.65
N ILE A 162 -0.65 6.89 0.24
CA ILE A 162 0.65 6.56 0.86
C ILE A 162 1.40 7.81 1.28
N SER A 163 1.84 7.87 2.55
CA SER A 163 2.56 9.05 3.06
C SER A 163 4.04 9.09 2.69
N HIS A 164 4.75 7.96 2.69
CA HIS A 164 6.18 7.92 2.38
C HIS A 164 6.46 6.82 1.37
N VAL A 165 7.10 7.18 0.27
CA VAL A 165 7.38 6.25 -0.83
C VAL A 165 8.87 6.24 -1.11
N ASN A 166 9.44 5.04 -1.15
CA ASN A 166 10.82 4.82 -1.55
C ASN A 166 10.87 3.77 -2.65
N PHE A 167 11.29 4.20 -3.83
CA PHE A 167 11.60 3.30 -4.92
C PHE A 167 13.12 3.20 -5.13
N SER A 168 13.71 2.10 -4.66
CA SER A 168 15.15 1.83 -4.70
C SER A 168 15.56 0.98 -5.91
N CYS A 169 15.08 1.35 -7.09
CA CYS A 169 15.31 0.63 -8.33
C CYS A 169 15.07 1.54 -9.54
N LYS A 170 15.74 1.24 -10.64
CA LYS A 170 15.68 2.06 -11.86
C LYS A 170 14.37 1.84 -12.59
N PHE A 171 13.59 2.89 -12.75
CA PHE A 171 12.43 2.89 -13.64
C PHE A 171 12.83 3.32 -15.03
N HIS A 172 12.67 2.43 -16.01
CA HIS A 172 12.78 2.81 -17.42
C HIS A 172 11.50 3.49 -17.90
N SER A 173 10.39 3.33 -17.17
CA SER A 173 9.08 3.84 -17.56
C SER A 173 8.67 5.11 -16.85
N LEU A 174 9.36 5.51 -15.77
CA LEU A 174 9.02 6.72 -15.03
C LEU A 174 9.51 7.90 -15.86
N SER A 175 8.59 8.62 -16.49
CA SER A 175 8.95 9.76 -17.30
C SER A 175 9.21 11.00 -16.44
N THR A 176 9.88 11.99 -17.01
CA THR A 176 9.99 13.33 -16.40
C THR A 176 8.61 13.91 -16.09
N GLN A 177 7.64 13.74 -17.01
CA GLN A 177 6.28 14.23 -16.84
C GLN A 177 5.59 13.59 -15.62
N ASP A 178 5.80 12.30 -15.38
CA ASP A 178 5.25 11.61 -14.21
C ASP A 178 5.81 12.20 -12.89
N LEU A 179 7.11 12.50 -12.85
CA LEU A 179 7.75 13.15 -11.70
C LEU A 179 7.24 14.58 -11.49
N CYS A 180 7.06 15.34 -12.58
CA CYS A 180 6.46 16.67 -12.55
C CYS A 180 5.03 16.62 -11.97
N ILE A 181 4.23 15.61 -12.37
CA ILE A 181 2.88 15.40 -11.84
C ILE A 181 2.93 15.13 -10.33
N ILE A 182 3.77 14.20 -9.87
CA ILE A 182 3.90 13.89 -8.43
C ILE A 182 4.26 15.15 -7.64
N ARG A 183 5.29 15.89 -8.09
CA ARG A 183 5.73 17.13 -7.45
C ARG A 183 4.60 18.15 -7.38
N LYS A 184 3.93 18.39 -8.51
CA LYS A 184 2.82 19.34 -8.60
C LYS A 184 1.67 18.95 -7.68
N THR A 185 1.31 17.66 -7.65
CA THR A 185 0.31 17.12 -6.72
C THR A 185 0.72 17.36 -5.27
N MET A 186 1.99 17.17 -4.90
CA MET A 186 2.47 17.45 -3.53
C MET A 186 2.41 18.94 -3.16
N ILE A 187 2.61 19.85 -4.11
CA ILE A 187 2.57 21.31 -3.90
C ILE A 187 1.13 21.84 -3.84
N GLU A 188 0.30 21.45 -4.80
CA GLU A 188 -0.99 22.12 -5.06
C GLU A 188 -2.19 21.41 -4.45
N SER A 189 -2.08 20.12 -4.11
CA SER A 189 -3.21 19.31 -3.67
C SER A 189 -3.08 18.82 -2.23
N ASP A 190 -4.24 18.62 -1.60
CA ASP A 190 -4.32 17.89 -0.33
C ASP A 190 -4.10 16.39 -0.60
N CYS A 191 -2.85 16.02 -0.81
CA CYS A 191 -2.43 14.64 -0.95
C CYS A 191 -1.77 14.13 0.32
N LYS A 192 -1.94 12.83 0.58
CA LYS A 192 -1.36 12.16 1.74
C LYS A 192 0.17 12.07 1.68
N LEU A 193 0.75 12.02 0.48
CA LEU A 193 2.18 11.93 0.26
C LEU A 193 2.95 13.10 0.87
N GLN A 194 3.89 12.76 1.75
CA GLN A 194 4.80 13.66 2.45
C GLN A 194 6.25 13.48 1.96
N TYR A 195 6.62 12.27 1.57
CA TYR A 195 7.97 11.96 1.11
C TYR A 195 7.94 11.03 -0.09
N PHE A 196 8.74 11.35 -1.10
CA PHE A 196 8.95 10.52 -2.28
C PHE A 196 10.45 10.41 -2.57
N TYR A 197 10.90 9.20 -2.87
CA TYR A 197 12.25 8.90 -3.34
C TYR A 197 12.17 7.99 -4.56
N ALA A 198 12.94 8.31 -5.60
CA ALA A 198 13.13 7.43 -6.75
C ALA A 198 14.57 7.49 -7.28
N ASP A 199 15.14 6.32 -7.56
CA ASP A 199 16.34 6.20 -8.38
C ASP A 199 16.00 6.47 -9.85
N VAL A 200 16.66 7.46 -10.45
CA VAL A 200 16.41 7.88 -11.84
C VAL A 200 17.70 7.99 -12.64
N GLY A 201 17.59 7.81 -13.96
CA GLY A 201 18.72 8.00 -14.88
C GLY A 201 19.08 9.49 -15.04
N ASN A 202 20.31 9.74 -15.49
CA ASN A 202 20.83 11.11 -15.72
C ASN A 202 19.92 11.93 -16.64
N GLU A 203 19.42 11.34 -17.73
CA GLU A 203 18.56 12.03 -18.69
C GLU A 203 17.27 12.54 -18.02
N ILE A 204 16.54 11.67 -17.33
CA ILE A 204 15.30 12.05 -16.61
C ILE A 204 15.59 13.16 -15.59
N ARG A 205 16.69 13.02 -14.85
CA ARG A 205 17.15 14.00 -13.86
C ARG A 205 17.40 15.38 -14.49
N GLU A 206 18.09 15.44 -15.62
CA GLU A 206 18.39 16.67 -16.35
C GLU A 206 17.14 17.32 -16.93
N TYR A 207 16.28 16.53 -17.58
CA TYR A 207 15.01 17.02 -18.11
C TYR A 207 14.13 17.54 -16.98
N PHE A 208 14.04 16.83 -15.86
CA PHE A 208 13.28 17.26 -14.69
C PHE A 208 13.81 18.58 -14.11
N ALA A 209 15.13 18.70 -13.96
CA ALA A 209 15.76 19.92 -13.47
C ALA A 209 15.46 21.13 -14.38
N LYS A 210 15.53 20.91 -15.69
CA LYS A 210 15.25 21.93 -16.69
C LYS A 210 13.77 22.31 -16.72
N GLU A 211 12.88 21.34 -16.67
CA GLU A 211 11.42 21.55 -16.81
C GLU A 211 10.82 22.19 -15.56
N CYS A 212 11.18 21.70 -14.36
CA CYS A 212 10.63 22.21 -13.11
C CYS A 212 11.34 23.47 -12.58
N PHE A 213 12.61 23.69 -12.93
CA PHE A 213 13.41 24.76 -12.33
C PHE A 213 14.15 25.64 -13.33
N GLY A 214 14.10 25.35 -14.65
CA GLY A 214 14.86 26.11 -15.65
C GLY A 214 16.37 25.92 -15.56
N VAL A 215 16.84 24.84 -14.92
CA VAL A 215 18.25 24.60 -14.61
C VAL A 215 18.83 23.49 -15.48
N THR A 216 20.04 23.70 -16.00
CA THR A 216 20.82 22.65 -16.66
C THR A 216 21.87 22.09 -15.72
N LEU A 217 21.98 20.77 -15.63
CA LEU A 217 22.99 20.07 -14.84
C LEU A 217 24.17 19.72 -15.74
N ASP A 218 25.38 20.13 -15.36
CA ASP A 218 26.60 19.81 -16.11
C ASP A 218 27.24 18.53 -15.54
N ASP A 219 27.52 17.55 -16.39
CA ASP A 219 27.82 16.17 -15.97
C ASP A 219 29.27 15.99 -15.45
N ASP A 220 30.16 16.96 -15.75
CA ASP A 220 31.61 16.81 -15.51
C ASP A 220 32.11 17.31 -14.15
N SER A 221 31.39 18.19 -13.46
CA SER A 221 31.70 18.53 -12.06
C SER A 221 30.70 19.55 -11.51
N THR A 222 29.67 19.12 -10.79
CA THR A 222 29.18 19.87 -9.61
C THR A 222 28.80 21.36 -9.81
N HIS A 223 28.56 21.81 -11.04
CA HIS A 223 28.32 23.21 -11.37
C HIS A 223 26.95 23.30 -12.03
N ILE A 224 26.04 23.92 -11.30
CA ILE A 224 24.64 24.09 -11.68
C ILE A 224 24.54 25.48 -12.30
N HIS A 225 24.33 25.56 -13.61
CA HIS A 225 24.11 26.82 -14.29
C HIS A 225 22.63 27.22 -14.15
N ARG A 226 22.38 28.32 -13.42
CA ARG A 226 21.04 28.83 -13.15
C ARG A 226 20.66 29.90 -14.18
N ILE A 227 19.42 29.83 -14.67
CA ILE A 227 18.71 30.95 -15.29
C ILE A 227 17.77 31.49 -14.18
N SER A 228 17.89 32.77 -13.82
CA SER A 228 17.19 33.38 -12.65
C SER A 228 15.65 33.27 -12.79
N ASP A 229 14.83 33.24 -11.73
CA ASP A 229 14.67 34.22 -10.64
C ASP A 229 14.39 33.57 -9.26
N ASP A 230 14.29 34.44 -8.25
CA ASP A 230 14.28 34.24 -6.79
C ASP A 230 13.67 32.94 -6.21
N ASN A 231 14.48 32.27 -5.38
CA ASN A 231 14.09 31.45 -4.23
C ASN A 231 15.37 31.20 -3.41
N SER A 232 15.29 30.84 -2.12
CA SER A 232 16.45 30.60 -1.25
C SER A 232 17.03 29.19 -1.43
N PHE A 233 18.33 29.05 -1.76
CA PHE A 233 18.99 27.78 -2.07
C PHE A 233 20.20 27.53 -1.16
N SER A 234 20.39 26.29 -0.71
CA SER A 234 21.66 25.82 -0.12
C SER A 234 22.41 24.91 -1.08
N HIS A 235 23.62 25.29 -1.48
CA HIS A 235 24.49 24.50 -2.35
C HIS A 235 25.43 23.63 -1.51
N THR A 236 25.28 22.31 -1.61
CA THR A 236 26.35 21.37 -1.25
C THR A 236 26.85 20.72 -2.53
N ARG A 237 28.17 20.51 -2.64
CA ARG A 237 28.89 20.28 -3.91
C ARG A 237 28.35 19.18 -4.83
N SER A 238 27.36 18.35 -4.50
CA SER A 238 26.80 17.33 -5.41
C SER A 238 25.28 17.25 -5.40
N CYS A 239 24.60 18.34 -5.03
CA CYS A 239 23.19 18.35 -4.69
C CYS A 239 22.52 19.66 -5.10
N PHE A 240 21.49 19.58 -5.94
CA PHE A 240 20.54 20.68 -6.14
C PHE A 240 19.40 20.53 -5.13
N GLN A 241 19.04 21.62 -4.46
CA GLN A 241 17.89 21.66 -3.55
C GLN A 241 17.07 22.90 -3.85
N SER A 242 15.76 22.73 -4.02
CA SER A 242 14.82 23.83 -4.24
C SER A 242 13.61 23.63 -3.36
N VAL A 243 13.05 24.72 -2.83
CA VAL A 243 11.81 24.71 -2.05
C VAL A 243 10.78 25.53 -2.80
N GLU A 244 9.60 24.96 -3.03
CA GLU A 244 8.44 25.64 -3.60
C GLU A 244 7.19 25.27 -2.80
N GLY A 245 6.46 26.28 -2.32
CA GLY A 245 5.45 26.08 -1.29
C GLY A 245 6.04 25.37 -0.07
N ASP A 246 5.37 24.32 0.39
CA ASP A 246 5.85 23.48 1.49
C ASP A 246 6.67 22.27 1.00
N VAL A 247 7.11 22.20 -0.27
CA VAL A 247 7.81 21.02 -0.81
C VAL A 247 9.26 21.33 -1.15
N GLN A 248 10.17 20.62 -0.49
CA GLN A 248 11.59 20.57 -0.85
C GLN A 248 11.83 19.47 -1.87
N SER A 249 12.41 19.86 -3.01
CA SER A 249 12.91 18.96 -4.04
C SER A 249 14.43 18.85 -3.93
N THR A 250 14.97 17.64 -3.84
CA THR A 250 16.41 17.39 -3.84
C THR A 250 16.79 16.53 -5.05
N ILE A 251 17.75 17.01 -5.84
CA ILE A 251 18.29 16.30 -6.99
C ILE A 251 19.75 15.96 -6.71
N ARG A 252 20.07 14.67 -6.78
CA ARG A 252 21.43 14.15 -6.68
C ARG A 252 21.78 13.32 -7.91
N ARG A 253 23.05 12.90 -7.98
CA ARG A 253 23.59 12.19 -9.15
C ARG A 253 22.71 11.02 -9.63
N ASN A 254 22.16 10.24 -8.69
CA ASN A 254 21.47 8.97 -9.01
C ASN A 254 20.00 8.92 -8.56
N TYR A 255 19.48 9.98 -7.92
CA TYR A 255 18.14 9.95 -7.33
C TYR A 255 17.52 11.33 -7.19
N LEU A 256 16.20 11.32 -7.05
CA LEU A 256 15.35 12.47 -6.77
C LEU A 256 14.58 12.23 -5.47
N THR A 257 14.40 13.29 -4.67
CA THR A 257 13.46 13.28 -3.55
C THR A 257 12.54 14.49 -3.54
N PHE A 258 11.32 14.28 -3.05
CA PHE A 258 10.35 15.33 -2.70
C PHE A 258 9.96 15.15 -1.24
N GLU A 259 9.98 16.22 -0.46
CA GLU A 259 9.69 16.19 0.97
C GLU A 259 8.86 17.41 1.36
N LYS A 260 7.73 17.19 2.05
CA LYS A 260 6.97 18.29 2.64
C LYS A 260 7.72 18.83 3.86
N VAL A 261 8.17 20.08 3.79
CA VAL A 261 8.82 20.80 4.88
C VAL A 261 7.72 21.42 5.73
N ILE A 262 7.48 20.83 6.90
CA ILE A 262 6.59 21.45 7.89
C ILE A 262 7.31 22.65 8.46
N THR A 263 7.05 23.84 7.91
CA THR A 263 7.41 25.10 8.53
C THR A 263 6.59 25.21 9.80
N THR A 264 7.14 24.75 10.92
CA THR A 264 6.57 25.01 12.24
C THR A 264 6.68 26.51 12.46
N ALA A 265 5.63 27.24 12.08
CA ALA A 265 5.43 28.59 12.54
C ALA A 265 5.28 28.51 14.07
N HIS A 266 6.40 28.67 14.78
CA HIS A 266 6.35 29.12 16.15
C HIS A 266 5.77 30.54 16.13
N SER A 267 4.45 30.62 16.21
CA SER A 267 3.76 31.82 16.67
C SER A 267 4.24 32.11 18.08
N CYS A 268 5.20 33.04 18.18
CA CYS A 268 5.47 33.79 19.41
C CYS A 268 4.36 34.81 19.63
#